data_AF-A0A6B3NJK7-F1
#
_entry.id   AF-A0A6B3NJK7-F1
#
_cell.length_a   1.000
_cell.length_b   1.000
_cell.length_c   1.000
_cell.angle_alpha   90.00
_cell.angle_beta   90.00
_cell.angle_gamma   90.00
#
_symmetry.space_group_name_H-M   'P 1'
#
loop_
_entity.id
_entity.type
_entity.pdbx_description
1 polymer ?
#
loop_
_entity_poly.entity_id
_entity_poly.type
_entity_poly.pdbx_seq_one_letter_code
_entity_poly.pdbx_strand_id
1 'polypeptide(L)'
;MIKQLQIKNKNINTNEIIDNRSQSNLADNQLLFWFAQKIQPEVQLGLSGFTTTFTINGALSIIHFQRAFQKLINNSDALQTVIDEVDGIPQRRAREHLKFIVNYIDISEQASPSIAYQNCLQELSKAQIDQKERLFDCSLLKIAPEQYVWYLTVDHLISDAWSTAIILQKMSEYYRFSLEGKLEYTQPLPA
;
A
#
# COMPACT_ATOMS: atom_id res chain seq x y z
N MET A 1 -30.95 7.71 -9.97
CA MET A 1 -30.32 8.80 -10.76
C MET A 1 -28.85 8.43 -10.98
N ILE A 2 -28.58 7.69 -12.05
CA ILE A 2 -27.22 7.20 -12.38
C ILE A 2 -26.44 8.37 -12.95
N LYS A 3 -25.44 8.87 -12.22
CA LYS A 3 -24.48 9.86 -12.75
C LYS A 3 -23.70 9.18 -13.87
N GLN A 4 -23.86 9.64 -15.10
CA GLN A 4 -22.98 9.26 -16.21
C GLN A 4 -21.55 9.70 -15.87
N LEU A 5 -20.64 8.73 -15.79
CA LEU A 5 -19.20 8.99 -15.74
C LEU A 5 -18.81 9.66 -17.06
N GLN A 6 -18.53 10.96 -17.03
CA GLN A 6 -17.87 11.62 -18.15
C GLN A 6 -16.41 11.14 -18.19
N ILE A 7 -16.13 10.19 -19.07
CA ILE A 7 -14.77 9.76 -19.37
C ILE A 7 -14.07 10.96 -20.03
N LYS A 8 -13.22 11.68 -19.29
CA LYS A 8 -12.25 12.59 -19.90
C LYS A 8 -11.24 11.74 -20.67
N ASN A 9 -11.39 11.66 -21.99
CA ASN A 9 -10.37 11.06 -22.85
C ASN A 9 -9.09 11.90 -22.79
N LYS A 10 -8.16 11.52 -21.90
CA LYS A 10 -6.78 11.98 -21.98
C LYS A 10 -6.11 11.14 -23.06
N ASN A 11 -6.05 11.68 -24.28
CA ASN A 11 -5.40 11.00 -25.40
C ASN A 11 -3.90 10.91 -25.14
N ILE A 12 -3.42 9.76 -24.67
CA ILE A 12 -1.99 9.44 -24.71
C ILE A 12 -1.67 9.01 -26.14
N ASN A 13 -0.68 9.66 -26.75
CA ASN A 13 -0.27 9.35 -28.12
C ASN A 13 0.52 8.03 -28.11
N THR A 14 0.31 7.16 -29.10
CA THR A 14 1.07 5.92 -29.28
C THR A 14 2.59 6.14 -29.29
N ASN A 15 3.04 7.29 -29.82
CA ASN A 15 4.46 7.68 -29.78
C ASN A 15 4.95 7.94 -28.35
N GLU A 16 4.12 8.55 -27.50
CA GLU A 16 4.44 8.77 -26.08
C GLU A 16 4.63 7.45 -25.33
N ILE A 17 3.83 6.41 -25.66
CA ILE A 17 3.98 5.07 -25.07
C ILE A 17 5.30 4.41 -25.52
N ILE A 18 5.63 4.50 -26.81
CA ILE A 18 6.84 3.91 -27.39
C ILE A 18 8.10 4.60 -26.84
N ASP A 19 8.09 5.93 -26.77
CA ASP A 19 9.21 6.72 -26.26
C ASP A 19 9.46 6.43 -24.78
N ASN A 20 8.41 6.40 -23.96
CA ASN A 20 8.49 6.04 -22.55
C ASN A 20 9.03 4.62 -22.32
N ARG A 21 8.63 3.66 -23.15
CA ARG A 21 9.12 2.28 -23.04
C ARG A 21 10.64 2.17 -23.23
N SER A 22 11.21 3.01 -24.09
CA SER A 22 12.65 3.01 -24.33
C SER A 22 13.48 3.76 -23.29
N GLN A 23 12.85 4.66 -22.51
CA GLN A 23 13.53 5.59 -21.60
C GLN A 23 13.21 5.36 -20.12
N SER A 24 12.13 4.65 -19.80
CA SER A 24 11.77 4.25 -18.44
C SER A 24 12.58 3.04 -17.97
N ASN A 25 12.89 3.00 -16.67
CA ASN A 25 13.48 1.83 -16.02
C ASN A 25 12.43 0.89 -15.36
N LEU A 26 11.14 1.14 -15.58
CA LEU A 26 10.06 0.23 -15.17
C LEU A 26 10.07 -1.01 -16.06
N ALA A 27 9.72 -2.17 -15.49
CA ALA A 27 9.42 -3.34 -16.31
C ALA A 27 8.19 -3.06 -17.20
N ASP A 28 8.12 -3.69 -18.38
CA ASP A 28 7.04 -3.46 -19.37
C ASP A 28 5.63 -3.56 -18.77
N ASN A 29 5.40 -4.52 -17.88
CA ASN A 29 4.13 -4.69 -17.18
C ASN A 29 3.86 -3.55 -16.19
N GLN A 30 4.86 -3.10 -15.43
CA GLN A 30 4.74 -1.97 -14.51
C GLN A 30 4.46 -0.68 -15.27
N LEU A 31 5.13 -0.46 -16.41
CA LEU A 31 4.89 0.70 -17.26
C LEU A 31 3.47 0.72 -17.81
N LEU A 32 2.93 -0.44 -18.22
CA LEU A 32 1.54 -0.58 -18.65
C LEU A 32 0.56 -0.22 -17.52
N PHE A 33 0.79 -0.70 -16.30
CA PHE A 33 -0.04 -0.34 -15.14
C PHE A 33 0.02 1.16 -14.85
N TRP A 34 1.21 1.75 -14.88
CA TRP A 34 1.38 3.19 -14.66
C TRP A 34 0.62 4.02 -15.71
N PHE A 35 0.71 3.65 -17.00
CA PHE A 35 -0.07 4.31 -18.05
C PHE A 35 -1.57 4.17 -17.82
N ALA A 36 -2.05 2.97 -17.47
CA ALA A 36 -3.46 2.74 -17.18
C ALA A 36 -3.96 3.65 -16.04
N GLN A 37 -3.17 3.78 -14.97
CA GLN A 37 -3.44 4.70 -13.86
C GLN A 37 -3.45 6.18 -14.31
N LYS A 38 -2.52 6.60 -15.19
CA LYS A 38 -2.43 7.98 -15.70
C LYS A 38 -3.58 8.39 -16.63
N ILE A 39 -4.13 7.45 -17.40
CA ILE A 39 -5.28 7.70 -18.30
C ILE A 39 -6.56 7.88 -17.50
N GLN A 40 -6.75 7.06 -16.47
CA GLN A 40 -7.97 7.06 -15.67
C GLN A 40 -7.69 7.23 -14.18
N PRO A 41 -7.18 8.39 -13.75
CA PRO A 41 -6.86 8.62 -12.34
C PRO A 41 -8.09 8.53 -11.42
N GLU A 42 -9.28 8.82 -11.98
CA GLU A 42 -10.57 8.75 -11.30
C GLU A 42 -11.09 7.31 -11.15
N VAL A 43 -10.56 6.39 -11.97
CA VAL A 43 -11.04 5.02 -12.08
C VAL A 43 -10.14 4.15 -11.22
N GLN A 44 -10.45 4.13 -9.93
CA GLN A 44 -9.91 3.18 -8.95
C GLN A 44 -10.39 1.74 -9.22
N LEU A 45 -10.32 1.23 -10.46
CA LEU A 45 -10.71 -0.13 -10.86
C LEU A 45 -9.74 -1.19 -10.31
N GLY A 46 -9.29 -1.05 -9.06
CA GLY A 46 -8.28 -1.91 -8.46
C GLY A 46 -6.90 -1.79 -9.12
N LEU A 47 -6.70 -0.83 -10.04
CA LEU A 47 -5.42 -0.65 -10.75
C LEU A 47 -4.35 0.03 -9.88
N SER A 48 -4.76 0.83 -8.89
CA SER A 48 -3.85 1.57 -7.98
C SER A 48 -3.41 0.77 -6.75
N GLY A 49 -3.78 -0.52 -6.65
CA GLY A 49 -3.29 -1.42 -5.60
C GLY A 49 -4.31 -2.42 -5.10
N PHE A 50 -3.79 -3.47 -4.45
CA PHE A 50 -4.57 -4.51 -3.80
C PHE A 50 -4.76 -4.18 -2.32
N THR A 51 -5.99 -3.87 -1.93
CA THR A 51 -6.36 -3.67 -0.52
C THR A 51 -6.73 -5.00 0.11
N THR A 52 -6.07 -5.34 1.22
CA THR A 52 -6.36 -6.51 2.04
C THR A 52 -6.64 -6.11 3.48
N THR A 53 -7.58 -6.81 4.12
CA THR A 53 -7.81 -6.72 5.56
C THR A 53 -7.47 -8.03 6.25
N PHE A 54 -6.76 -7.95 7.36
CA PHE A 54 -6.40 -9.09 8.19
C PHE A 54 -6.95 -8.91 9.60
N THR A 55 -7.83 -9.81 10.03
CA THR A 55 -8.34 -9.81 11.40
C THR A 55 -7.32 -10.41 12.34
N ILE A 56 -7.00 -9.69 13.40
CA ILE A 56 -6.11 -10.12 14.47
C ILE A 56 -6.95 -10.25 15.74
N ASN A 57 -7.00 -11.47 16.28
CA ASN A 57 -7.69 -11.77 17.53
C ASN A 57 -6.66 -11.94 18.65
N GLY A 58 -6.89 -11.25 19.76
CA GLY A 58 -6.02 -11.20 20.93
C GLY A 58 -5.40 -9.82 21.18
N ALA A 59 -4.66 -9.72 22.28
CA ALA A 59 -3.93 -8.52 22.63
C ALA A 59 -2.90 -8.15 21.54
N LEU A 60 -2.85 -6.87 21.17
CA LEU A 60 -1.92 -6.33 20.20
C LEU A 60 -1.26 -5.07 20.77
N SER A 61 0.06 -5.00 20.72
CA SER A 61 0.80 -3.79 21.07
C SER A 61 0.99 -2.91 19.84
N ILE A 62 0.34 -1.75 19.84
CA ILE A 62 0.39 -0.79 18.73
C ILE A 62 1.82 -0.30 18.48
N ILE A 63 2.60 -0.08 19.54
CA ILE A 63 4.00 0.36 19.45
C ILE A 63 4.86 -0.72 18.77
N HIS A 64 4.67 -1.99 19.14
CA HIS A 64 5.44 -3.07 18.53
C HIS A 64 5.02 -3.37 17.10
N PHE A 65 3.72 -3.22 16.79
CA PHE A 65 3.20 -3.28 15.42
C PHE A 65 3.82 -2.18 14.55
N GLN A 66 3.81 -0.93 15.00
CA GLN A 66 4.46 0.19 14.31
C GLN A 66 5.94 -0.09 14.02
N ARG A 67 6.70 -0.56 15.03
CA ARG A 67 8.12 -0.89 14.88
C ARG A 67 8.35 -2.02 13.87
N ALA A 68 7.53 -3.06 13.92
CA ALA A 68 7.61 -4.18 13.00
C ALA A 68 7.28 -3.75 11.56
N PHE A 69 6.27 -2.91 11.36
CA PHE A 69 5.91 -2.40 10.05
C PHE A 69 6.99 -1.48 9.46
N GLN A 70 7.59 -0.61 10.28
CA GLN A 70 8.73 0.18 9.85
C GLN A 70 9.94 -0.71 9.49
N LYS A 71 10.18 -1.79 10.24
CA LYS A 71 11.22 -2.77 9.89
C LYS A 71 10.91 -3.50 8.59
N LEU A 72 9.64 -3.80 8.32
CA LEU A 72 9.16 -4.40 7.07
C LEU A 72 9.49 -3.52 5.87
N ILE A 73 9.20 -2.22 5.96
CA ILE A 73 9.57 -1.23 4.95
C ILE A 73 11.09 -1.21 4.75
N ASN A 74 11.86 -1.10 5.85
CA ASN A 74 13.32 -1.02 5.78
C ASN A 74 14.00 -2.27 5.20
N ASN A 75 13.31 -3.41 5.21
CA ASN A 75 13.83 -4.70 4.76
C ASN A 75 13.22 -5.14 3.41
N SER A 76 12.45 -4.28 2.74
CA SER A 76 11.79 -4.57 1.47
C SER A 76 12.10 -3.50 0.42
N ASP A 77 12.86 -3.89 -0.61
CA ASP A 77 13.15 -3.02 -1.76
C ASP A 77 11.87 -2.58 -2.48
N ALA A 78 10.87 -3.46 -2.53
CA ALA A 78 9.55 -3.18 -3.08
C ALA A 78 8.83 -2.07 -2.30
N LEU A 79 8.77 -2.16 -0.96
CA LEU A 79 8.11 -1.14 -0.14
C LEU A 79 8.89 0.19 -0.07
N GLN A 80 10.19 0.18 -0.37
CA GLN A 80 10.99 1.41 -0.53
C GLN A 80 10.90 2.01 -1.93
N THR A 81 10.25 1.34 -2.87
CA THR A 81 10.14 1.83 -4.23
C THR A 81 9.13 2.96 -4.34
N VAL A 82 9.52 4.01 -5.07
CA VAL A 82 8.68 5.13 -5.49
C VAL A 82 8.77 5.29 -7.00
N ILE A 83 7.75 5.91 -7.60
CA ILE A 83 7.74 6.27 -9.02
C ILE A 83 7.62 7.77 -9.12
N ASP A 84 8.54 8.37 -9.87
CA ASP A 84 8.51 9.79 -10.18
C ASP A 84 8.64 10.01 -11.68
N GLU A 85 8.17 11.16 -12.15
CA GLU A 85 8.25 11.53 -13.55
C GLU A 85 9.45 12.45 -13.76
N VAL A 86 10.43 12.02 -14.57
CA VAL A 86 11.54 12.86 -15.04
C VAL A 86 11.26 13.17 -16.50
N ASP A 87 11.06 14.45 -16.84
CA ASP A 87 10.69 14.90 -18.19
C ASP A 87 9.44 14.20 -18.76
N GLY A 88 8.48 13.86 -17.88
CA GLY A 88 7.25 13.15 -18.25
C GLY A 88 7.38 11.63 -18.36
N ILE A 89 8.56 11.09 -18.07
CA ILE A 89 8.87 9.66 -18.14
C ILE A 89 8.89 9.07 -16.73
N PRO A 90 8.12 8.00 -16.45
CA PRO A 90 8.12 7.36 -15.14
C PRO A 90 9.46 6.67 -14.89
N GLN A 91 10.01 6.91 -13.70
CA GLN A 91 11.25 6.31 -13.22
C GLN A 91 11.04 5.73 -11.83
N ARG A 92 11.35 4.45 -11.71
CA ARG A 92 11.40 3.69 -10.46
C ARG A 92 12.68 4.06 -9.71
N ARG A 93 12.54 4.41 -8.44
CA ARG A 93 13.66 4.71 -7.54
C ARG A 93 13.43 4.08 -6.17
N ALA A 94 14.51 3.71 -5.50
CA ALA A 94 14.44 3.29 -4.10
C ALA A 94 14.58 4.51 -3.19
N ARG A 95 13.82 4.52 -2.09
CA ARG A 95 13.90 5.52 -1.02
C ARG A 95 14.39 4.84 0.25
N GLU A 96 15.71 4.86 0.44
CA GLU A 96 16.42 4.15 1.53
C GLU A 96 15.94 4.52 2.94
N HIS A 97 15.29 5.68 3.11
CA HIS A 97 14.84 6.19 4.42
C HIS A 97 13.34 6.54 4.43
N LEU A 98 12.51 5.69 3.85
CA LEU A 98 11.06 5.85 3.91
C LEU A 98 10.54 5.61 5.34
N LYS A 99 10.18 6.70 6.03
CA LYS A 99 9.52 6.65 7.34
C LYS A 99 8.01 6.64 7.15
N PHE A 100 7.32 5.77 7.88
CA PHE A 100 5.87 5.66 7.81
C PHE A 100 5.27 5.46 9.20
N ILE A 101 4.20 6.17 9.50
CA ILE A 101 3.43 6.01 10.73
C ILE A 101 2.11 5.32 10.38
N VAL A 102 1.90 4.13 10.95
CA VAL A 102 0.67 3.36 10.82
C VAL A 102 -0.47 4.19 11.42
N ASN A 103 -1.50 4.41 10.63
CA ASN A 103 -2.68 5.11 11.07
C ASN A 103 -3.49 4.21 12.02
N TYR A 104 -3.54 4.57 13.30
CA TYR A 104 -4.30 3.83 14.30
C TYR A 104 -5.69 4.45 14.49
N ILE A 105 -6.72 3.64 14.36
CA ILE A 105 -8.12 4.06 14.47
C ILE A 105 -8.82 3.18 15.51
N ASP A 106 -9.33 3.78 16.58
CA ASP A 106 -10.14 3.06 17.57
C ASP A 106 -11.63 3.32 17.31
N ILE A 107 -12.35 2.28 16.90
CA ILE A 107 -13.81 2.28 16.76
C ILE A 107 -14.48 1.27 17.69
N SER A 108 -13.74 0.73 18.66
CA SER A 108 -14.23 -0.33 19.55
C SER A 108 -15.33 0.12 20.51
N GLU A 109 -15.44 1.43 20.75
CA GLU A 109 -16.46 2.03 21.62
C GLU A 109 -17.65 2.63 20.84
N GLN A 110 -17.71 2.43 19.52
CA GLN A 110 -18.80 2.96 18.71
C GLN A 110 -20.12 2.21 18.99
N ALA A 111 -21.23 2.95 19.09
CA ALA A 111 -22.54 2.39 19.40
C ALA A 111 -23.03 1.35 18.37
N SER A 112 -22.57 1.46 17.12
CA SER A 112 -22.80 0.46 16.07
C SER A 112 -21.46 0.07 15.42
N PRO A 113 -20.75 -0.94 15.96
CA PRO A 113 -19.41 -1.30 15.50
C PRO A 113 -19.36 -1.72 14.03
N SER A 114 -20.40 -2.41 13.53
CA SER A 114 -20.46 -2.85 12.13
C SER A 114 -20.58 -1.68 11.16
N ILE A 115 -21.45 -0.70 11.46
CA ILE A 115 -21.61 0.51 10.64
C ILE A 115 -20.33 1.35 10.71
N ALA A 116 -19.76 1.53 11.91
CA ALA A 116 -18.52 2.28 12.08
C ALA A 116 -17.35 1.64 11.29
N TYR A 117 -17.26 0.31 11.30
CA TYR A 117 -16.26 -0.43 10.52
C TYR A 117 -16.44 -0.21 9.02
N GLN A 118 -17.66 -0.36 8.50
CA GLN A 118 -17.92 -0.15 7.06
C GLN A 118 -17.62 1.29 6.63
N ASN A 119 -18.05 2.28 7.41
CA ASN A 119 -17.74 3.69 7.13
C ASN A 119 -16.23 3.95 7.16
N CYS A 120 -15.52 3.37 8.13
CA CYS A 120 -14.06 3.50 8.21
C CYS A 120 -13.37 2.91 6.96
N LEU A 121 -13.76 1.72 6.51
CA LEU A 121 -13.22 1.14 5.28
C LEU A 121 -13.51 2.00 4.03
N GLN A 122 -14.71 2.59 3.95
CA GLN A 122 -15.08 3.49 2.85
C GLN A 122 -14.26 4.78 2.85
N GLU A 123 -13.94 5.34 4.03
CA GLU A 123 -13.07 6.51 4.12
C GLU A 123 -11.62 6.15 3.76
N LEU A 124 -11.10 5.02 4.26
CA LEU A 124 -9.76 4.55 3.94
C LEU A 124 -9.59 4.25 2.44
N SER A 125 -10.60 3.70 1.76
CA SER A 125 -10.52 3.44 0.32
C SER A 125 -10.46 4.70 -0.55
N LYS A 126 -10.79 5.87 0.01
CA LYS A 126 -10.68 7.17 -0.69
C LYS A 126 -9.27 7.77 -0.57
N ALA A 127 -8.42 7.24 0.31
CA ALA A 127 -7.07 7.74 0.46
C ALA A 127 -6.30 7.60 -0.85
N GLN A 128 -5.67 8.69 -1.29
CA GLN A 128 -4.81 8.69 -2.46
C GLN A 128 -3.36 8.47 -2.03
N ILE A 129 -2.70 7.53 -2.70
CA ILE A 129 -1.28 7.25 -2.51
C ILE A 129 -0.50 8.12 -3.50
N ASP A 130 0.35 9.00 -2.98
CA ASP A 130 1.31 9.73 -3.82
C ASP A 130 2.49 8.81 -4.16
N GLN A 131 2.54 8.36 -5.41
CA GLN A 131 3.55 7.43 -5.92
C GLN A 131 4.99 7.96 -5.79
N LYS A 132 5.17 9.28 -5.67
CA LYS A 132 6.48 9.92 -5.45
C LYS A 132 6.98 9.73 -4.02
N GLU A 133 6.05 9.53 -3.08
CA GLU A 133 6.37 9.39 -1.67
C GLU A 133 6.40 7.93 -1.21
N ARG A 134 5.43 7.12 -1.67
CA ARG A 134 5.29 5.69 -1.34
C ARG A 134 4.33 5.00 -2.30
N LEU A 135 4.32 3.67 -2.30
CA LEU A 135 3.40 2.84 -3.10
C LEU A 135 2.55 1.90 -2.24
N PHE A 136 2.29 2.29 -1.00
CA PHE A 136 1.44 1.55 -0.07
C PHE A 136 0.75 2.49 0.92
N ASP A 137 -0.30 2.00 1.58
CA ASP A 137 -0.88 2.62 2.76
C ASP A 137 -1.25 1.56 3.81
N CYS A 138 -1.27 1.93 5.08
CA CYS A 138 -1.44 1.00 6.19
C CYS A 138 -2.16 1.65 7.36
N SER A 139 -3.24 1.00 7.80
CA SER A 139 -4.03 1.39 8.98
C SER A 139 -4.24 0.18 9.89
N LEU A 140 -4.33 0.44 11.19
CA LEU A 140 -4.63 -0.55 12.21
C LEU A 140 -5.87 -0.11 12.97
N LEU A 141 -6.97 -0.83 12.77
CA LEU A 141 -8.26 -0.53 13.36
C LEU A 141 -8.45 -1.41 14.60
N LYS A 142 -8.83 -0.83 15.73
CA LYS A 142 -9.35 -1.58 16.87
C LYS A 142 -10.87 -1.59 16.80
N ILE A 143 -11.45 -2.79 16.71
CA ILE A 143 -12.89 -2.97 16.45
C ILE A 143 -13.66 -3.55 17.64
N ALA A 144 -12.95 -4.20 18.57
CA ALA A 144 -13.49 -4.65 19.85
C ALA A 144 -12.32 -4.79 20.87
N PRO A 145 -12.58 -5.08 22.15
CA PRO A 145 -11.53 -5.51 23.07
C PRO A 145 -10.76 -6.69 22.47
N GLU A 146 -9.43 -6.56 22.39
CA GLU A 146 -8.55 -7.60 21.82
C GLU A 146 -8.94 -8.06 20.40
N GLN A 147 -9.54 -7.18 19.61
CA GLN A 147 -9.84 -7.47 18.21
C GLN A 147 -9.46 -6.29 17.32
N TYR A 148 -8.60 -6.58 16.36
CA TYR A 148 -8.03 -5.59 15.46
C TYR A 148 -8.20 -6.01 14.01
N VAL A 149 -8.19 -5.03 13.11
CA VAL A 149 -8.10 -5.24 11.67
C VAL A 149 -6.90 -4.47 11.16
N TRP A 150 -5.94 -5.19 10.58
CA TRP A 150 -4.88 -4.57 9.80
C TRP A 150 -5.38 -4.36 8.37
N TYR A 151 -5.49 -3.10 7.97
CA TYR A 151 -5.83 -2.67 6.62
C TYR A 151 -4.53 -2.31 5.89
N LEU A 152 -4.22 -3.02 4.80
CA LEU A 152 -3.03 -2.80 3.99
C LEU A 152 -3.44 -2.62 2.54
N THR A 153 -2.96 -1.54 1.92
CA THR A 153 -3.05 -1.34 0.47
C THR A 153 -1.64 -1.28 -0.08
N VAL A 154 -1.34 -2.05 -1.13
CA VAL A 154 -0.05 -2.01 -1.84
C VAL A 154 -0.30 -1.89 -3.33
N ASP A 155 0.39 -0.96 -4.00
CA ASP A 155 0.26 -0.72 -5.44
C ASP A 155 0.73 -1.95 -6.23
N HIS A 156 0.01 -2.29 -7.31
CA HIS A 156 0.37 -3.37 -8.23
C HIS A 156 1.71 -3.15 -8.94
N LEU A 157 2.19 -1.91 -8.96
CA LEU A 157 3.53 -1.56 -9.43
C LEU A 157 4.64 -2.26 -8.63
N ILE A 158 4.40 -2.63 -7.37
CA ILE A 158 5.42 -3.23 -6.49
C ILE A 158 4.99 -4.55 -5.83
N SER A 159 3.74 -4.98 -6.00
CA SER A 159 3.24 -6.17 -5.33
C SER A 159 2.15 -6.89 -6.13
N ASP A 160 2.10 -8.21 -5.94
CA ASP A 160 1.04 -9.12 -6.35
C ASP A 160 0.47 -9.88 -5.14
N ALA A 161 -0.44 -10.82 -5.39
CA ALA A 161 -1.06 -11.60 -4.33
C ALA A 161 -0.05 -12.51 -3.58
N TRP A 162 0.98 -13.00 -4.27
CA TRP A 162 1.98 -13.90 -3.68
C TRP A 162 2.93 -13.13 -2.75
N SER A 163 3.48 -12.04 -3.23
CA SER A 163 4.31 -11.11 -2.44
C SER A 163 3.53 -10.51 -1.26
N THR A 164 2.23 -10.25 -1.39
CA THR A 164 1.37 -9.85 -0.27
C THR A 164 1.33 -10.91 0.84
N ALA A 165 1.28 -12.21 0.48
CA ALA A 165 1.34 -13.28 1.46
C ALA A 165 2.70 -13.33 2.19
N ILE A 166 3.80 -13.06 1.48
CA ILE A 166 5.15 -12.94 2.07
C ILE A 166 5.22 -11.75 3.04
N ILE A 167 4.65 -10.60 2.65
CA ILE A 167 4.55 -9.39 3.50
C ILE A 167 3.83 -9.74 4.81
N LEU A 168 2.70 -10.46 4.75
CA LEU A 168 1.96 -10.91 5.93
C LEU A 168 2.81 -11.83 6.82
N GLN A 169 3.48 -12.83 6.23
CA GLN A 169 4.34 -13.75 6.97
C GLN A 169 5.46 -13.01 7.70
N LYS A 170 6.13 -12.09 7.00
CA LYS A 170 7.24 -11.30 7.54
C LYS A 170 6.79 -10.30 8.58
N MET A 171 5.60 -9.70 8.41
CA MET A 171 5.02 -8.81 9.41
C MET A 171 4.78 -9.54 10.74
N SER A 172 4.26 -10.78 10.69
CA SER A 172 4.08 -11.61 11.89
C SER A 172 5.42 -11.95 12.57
N GLU A 173 6.42 -12.35 11.78
CA GLU A 173 7.78 -12.60 12.28
C GLU A 173 8.37 -11.36 12.96
N TYR A 174 8.32 -10.21 12.29
CA TYR A 174 8.91 -8.96 12.78
C TYR A 174 8.15 -8.43 14.00
N TYR A 175 6.84 -8.62 14.07
CA TYR A 175 6.06 -8.28 15.26
C TYR A 175 6.52 -9.09 16.48
N ARG A 176 6.74 -10.40 16.31
CA ARG A 176 7.30 -11.24 17.38
C ARG A 176 8.69 -10.77 17.80
N PHE A 177 9.59 -10.49 16.85
CA PHE A 177 10.93 -9.98 17.16
C PHE A 177 10.88 -8.61 17.84
N SER A 178 9.92 -7.76 17.48
CA SER A 178 9.66 -6.47 18.12
C SER A 178 9.29 -6.65 19.59
N LEU A 179 8.38 -7.57 19.90
CA LEU A 179 7.98 -7.89 21.28
C LEU A 179 9.16 -8.41 22.12
N GLU A 180 10.04 -9.20 21.50
CA GLU A 180 11.23 -9.76 22.15
C GLU A 180 12.41 -8.77 22.24
N GLY A 181 12.31 -7.58 21.63
CA GLY A 181 13.40 -6.60 21.56
C GLY A 181 14.57 -7.05 20.67
N LYS A 182 14.28 -7.78 19.58
CA LYS A 182 15.25 -8.48 18.72
C LYS A 182 15.21 -8.08 17.25
N LEU A 183 14.56 -6.96 16.88
CA LEU A 183 14.35 -6.56 15.47
C LEU A 183 15.63 -6.49 14.64
N GLU A 184 16.79 -6.30 15.24
CA GLU A 184 18.10 -6.32 14.59
C GLU A 184 18.45 -7.67 13.96
N TYR A 185 17.88 -8.79 14.44
CA TYR A 185 18.17 -10.14 13.95
C TYR A 185 17.25 -10.62 12.81
N THR A 186 16.30 -9.78 12.37
CA THR A 186 15.37 -10.13 11.30
C THR A 186 16.08 -10.28 9.96
N GLN A 187 15.71 -11.29 9.18
CA GLN A 187 16.16 -11.44 7.80
C GLN A 187 15.29 -10.63 6.83
N PRO A 188 15.87 -10.04 5.77
CA PRO A 188 15.11 -9.27 4.77
C PRO A 188 14.07 -10.12 4.03
N LEU A 189 13.20 -9.46 3.27
CA LEU A 189 12.29 -10.18 2.36
C LEU A 189 13.09 -10.86 1.25
N PRO A 190 12.62 -12.00 0.72
CA PRO A 190 13.16 -12.55 -0.52
C PRO A 190 13.08 -11.50 -1.65
N ALA A 191 14.12 -11.45 -2.49
CA ALA A 191 14.16 -10.62 -3.69
C ALA A 191 13.36 -11.26 -4.84
#